data_AF-A0A938BF18-F1
#
_entry.id   AF-A0A938BF18-F1
#
_cell.length_a   1.000
_cell.length_b   1.000
_cell.length_c   1.000
_cell.angle_alpha   90.00
_cell.angle_beta   90.00
_cell.angle_gamma   90.00
#
_symmetry.space_group_name_H-M   'P 1'
#
loop_
_entity.id
_entity.type
_entity.pdbx_description
1 polymer ?
#
loop_
_entity_poly.entity_id
_entity_poly.type
_entity_poly.pdbx_seq_one_letter_code
_entity_poly.pdbx_strand_id
1 'polypeptide(L)'
;MERNCHFNSWQKAIALLLSIVLFSMPMLLIARQSEIDQARIEAERDARKDTNGALWFFAGCCGGPVGLVVSYAITPSPPASRLLGKSPEYVAYYTDFYRAKAKNIQTSRALMGCGVTVAVYIASYIWLLWETGGLSD
;
A
#
# COMPACT_ATOMS: atom_id res chain seq x y z
N MET A 1 2.04 9.71 56.27
CA MET A 1 1.45 10.73 55.37
C MET A 1 0.43 10.03 54.47
N GLU A 2 -0.74 9.73 55.01
CA GLU A 2 -1.85 9.11 54.24
C GLU A 2 -2.99 10.11 54.22
N ARG A 3 -3.14 10.84 53.11
CA ARG A 3 -4.31 11.68 52.89
C ARG A 3 -5.46 10.77 52.47
N ASN A 4 -6.21 10.29 53.45
CA ASN A 4 -7.53 9.70 53.24
C ASN A 4 -8.45 10.80 52.68
N CYS A 5 -8.45 10.94 51.36
CA CYS A 5 -9.30 11.90 50.66
C CYS A 5 -10.74 11.43 50.82
N HIS A 6 -11.48 12.05 51.74
CA HIS A 6 -12.89 11.76 51.98
C HIS A 6 -13.69 12.25 50.77
N PHE A 7 -13.87 11.36 49.81
CA PHE A 7 -14.46 11.63 48.51
C PHE A 7 -15.94 12.01 48.69
N ASN A 8 -16.27 13.28 48.43
CA ASN A 8 -17.63 13.81 48.63
C ASN A 8 -18.61 13.18 47.62
N SER A 9 -19.90 13.14 47.95
CA SER A 9 -20.95 12.52 47.12
C SER A 9 -20.96 13.06 45.67
N TRP A 10 -20.66 14.35 45.51
CA TRP A 10 -20.52 15.01 44.21
C TRP A 10 -19.30 14.53 43.40
N GLN A 11 -18.18 14.26 44.05
CA GLN A 11 -16.99 13.78 43.36
C GLN A 11 -17.17 12.33 42.87
N LYS A 12 -17.92 11.51 43.63
CA LYS A 12 -18.37 10.15 43.22
C LYS A 12 -19.20 10.19 41.95
N ALA A 13 -20.15 11.11 41.87
CA ALA A 13 -20.99 11.28 40.70
C ALA A 13 -20.18 11.70 39.45
N ILE A 14 -19.21 12.61 39.61
CA ILE A 14 -18.32 13.03 38.51
C ILE A 14 -17.44 11.88 38.03
N ALA A 15 -16.86 11.08 38.94
CA ALA A 15 -16.05 9.93 38.55
C ALA A 15 -16.88 8.86 37.83
N LEU A 16 -18.13 8.62 38.25
CA LEU A 16 -19.06 7.74 37.55
C LEU A 16 -19.38 8.24 36.15
N LEU A 17 -19.73 9.52 35.98
CA LEU A 17 -19.97 10.12 34.67
C LEU A 17 -18.76 10.02 33.74
N LEU A 18 -17.56 10.34 34.23
CA LEU A 18 -16.33 10.21 33.45
C LEU A 18 -16.04 8.76 33.07
N SER A 19 -16.26 7.80 33.97
CA SER A 19 -16.09 6.37 33.66
C SER A 19 -17.06 5.89 32.58
N ILE A 20 -18.31 6.37 32.59
CA ILE A 20 -19.33 6.03 31.58
C ILE A 20 -18.95 6.63 30.22
N VAL A 21 -18.45 7.87 30.19
CA VAL A 21 -18.00 8.54 28.95
C VAL A 21 -16.75 7.87 28.37
N LEU A 22 -15.79 7.50 29.22
CA LEU A 22 -14.59 6.78 28.78
C LEU A 22 -14.94 5.35 28.32
N PHE A 23 -15.95 4.72 28.92
CA PHE A 23 -16.42 3.38 28.55
C PHE A 23 -17.26 3.37 27.26
N SER A 24 -17.86 4.50 26.84
CA SER A 24 -18.62 4.60 25.59
C SER A 24 -17.75 4.91 24.35
N MET A 25 -16.53 5.44 24.55
CA MET A 25 -15.57 5.72 23.47
C MET A 25 -15.15 4.52 22.60
N PRO A 26 -14.92 3.31 23.15
CA PRO A 26 -14.61 2.12 22.35
C PRO A 26 -15.68 1.84 21.29
N MET A 27 -16.96 2.13 21.57
CA MET A 27 -18.04 1.91 20.61
C MET A 27 -17.97 2.84 19.40
N LEU A 28 -17.57 4.11 19.58
CA LEU A 28 -17.42 5.08 18.49
C LEU A 28 -16.23 4.73 17.57
N LEU A 29 -15.16 4.18 18.14
CA LEU A 29 -13.99 3.75 17.38
C LEU A 29 -14.27 2.53 16.51
N ILE A 30 -15.06 1.55 16.99
CA ILE A 30 -15.40 0.35 16.23
C ILE A 30 -16.18 0.69 14.94
N ALA A 31 -17.11 1.65 15.02
CA ALA A 31 -17.85 2.12 13.84
C ALA A 31 -16.91 2.74 12.79
N ARG A 32 -15.99 3.62 13.20
CA ARG A 32 -14.99 4.22 12.29
C ARG A 32 -14.01 3.19 11.73
N GLN A 33 -13.58 2.22 12.53
CA GLN A 33 -12.63 1.20 12.11
C GLN A 33 -13.20 0.35 10.97
N SER A 34 -14.50 0.04 11.01
CA SER A 34 -15.18 -0.72 9.97
C SER A 34 -15.16 -0.02 8.60
N GLU A 35 -15.32 1.30 8.57
CA GLU A 35 -15.25 2.07 7.31
C GLU A 35 -13.82 2.12 6.76
N ILE A 36 -12.81 2.26 7.62
CA ILE A 36 -11.39 2.26 7.21
C ILE A 36 -10.99 0.89 6.64
N ASP A 37 -11.40 -0.20 7.28
CA ASP A 37 -11.09 -1.55 6.82
C ASP A 37 -11.78 -1.85 5.48
N GLN A 38 -13.02 -1.37 5.28
CA GLN A 38 -13.68 -1.43 3.99
C GLN A 38 -12.95 -0.61 2.92
N ALA A 39 -12.55 0.63 3.22
CA ALA A 39 -11.77 1.48 2.33
C ALA A 39 -10.48 0.79 1.88
N ARG A 40 -9.76 0.13 2.80
CA ARG A 40 -8.55 -0.63 2.49
C ARG A 40 -8.83 -1.80 1.54
N ILE A 41 -9.80 -2.65 1.87
CA ILE A 41 -10.10 -3.85 1.09
C ILE A 41 -10.51 -3.49 -0.34
N GLU A 42 -11.37 -2.48 -0.48
CA GLU A 42 -11.86 -2.01 -1.77
C GLU A 42 -10.73 -1.35 -2.57
N ALA A 43 -9.98 -0.43 -1.96
CA ALA A 43 -8.84 0.23 -2.58
C ALA A 43 -7.79 -0.76 -3.10
N GLU A 44 -7.43 -1.77 -2.31
CA GLU A 44 -6.45 -2.75 -2.77
C GLU A 44 -6.98 -3.66 -3.88
N ARG A 45 -8.26 -4.05 -3.82
CA ARG A 45 -8.90 -4.87 -4.85
C ARG A 45 -8.92 -4.11 -6.17
N ASP A 46 -9.30 -2.85 -6.11
CA ASP A 46 -9.35 -1.95 -7.23
C ASP A 46 -7.97 -1.65 -7.80
N ALA A 47 -6.99 -1.36 -6.95
CA ALA A 47 -5.60 -1.17 -7.36
C ALA A 47 -5.05 -2.40 -8.11
N ARG A 48 -5.38 -3.61 -7.65
CA ARG A 48 -5.01 -4.86 -8.34
C ARG A 48 -5.67 -5.00 -9.70
N LYS A 49 -6.92 -4.57 -9.84
CA LYS A 49 -7.69 -4.66 -11.09
C LYS A 49 -7.26 -3.61 -12.11
N ASP A 50 -7.02 -2.39 -11.65
CA ASP A 50 -6.71 -1.25 -12.50
C ASP A 50 -5.22 -1.23 -12.92
N THR A 51 -4.32 -1.81 -12.11
CA THR A 51 -2.88 -1.84 -12.41
C THR A 51 -2.54 -2.97 -13.37
N ASN A 52 -2.18 -2.63 -14.61
CA ASN A 52 -1.72 -3.62 -15.59
C ASN A 52 -0.29 -4.09 -15.29
N GLY A 53 -0.17 -5.18 -14.52
CA GLY A 53 1.13 -5.74 -14.16
C GLY A 53 1.98 -6.23 -15.34
N ALA A 54 1.36 -6.62 -16.47
CA ALA A 54 2.08 -7.03 -17.67
C ALA A 54 2.74 -5.82 -18.35
N LEU A 55 2.03 -4.69 -18.43
CA LEU A 55 2.60 -3.44 -18.95
C LEU A 55 3.84 -3.04 -18.16
N TRP A 56 3.78 -3.07 -16.83
CA TRP A 56 4.93 -2.71 -15.99
C TRP A 56 6.07 -3.72 -16.07
N PHE A 57 5.77 -5.01 -16.25
CA PHE A 57 6.77 -6.01 -16.53
C PHE A 57 7.52 -5.72 -17.84
N PHE A 58 6.80 -5.45 -18.94
CA PHE A 58 7.43 -5.11 -20.21
C PHE A 58 8.15 -3.77 -20.17
N ALA A 59 7.64 -2.80 -19.42
CA ALA A 59 8.33 -1.54 -19.19
C ALA A 59 9.71 -1.77 -18.54
N GLY A 60 9.78 -2.63 -17.52
CA GLY A 60 11.06 -3.02 -16.90
C GLY A 60 11.95 -3.88 -17.80
N CYS A 61 11.35 -4.79 -18.59
CA CYS A 61 12.08 -5.70 -19.47
C CYS A 61 12.75 -4.96 -20.65
N CYS A 62 11.97 -4.16 -21.39
CA CYS A 62 12.44 -3.45 -22.58
C CYS A 62 13.07 -2.10 -22.24
N GLY A 63 12.60 -1.44 -21.17
CA GLY A 63 13.12 -0.14 -20.72
C GLY A 63 14.24 -0.24 -19.69
N GLY A 64 14.56 -1.43 -19.18
CA GLY A 64 15.61 -1.66 -18.20
C GLY A 64 15.48 -0.73 -16.97
N PRO A 65 16.59 -0.10 -16.51
CA PRO A 65 16.56 0.83 -15.39
C PRO A 65 15.64 2.04 -15.61
N VAL A 66 15.49 2.51 -16.85
CA VAL A 66 14.61 3.65 -17.16
C VAL A 66 13.14 3.28 -16.93
N GLY A 67 12.72 2.09 -17.36
CA GLY A 67 11.38 1.57 -17.11
C GLY A 67 11.06 1.45 -15.61
N LEU A 68 12.06 1.12 -14.80
CA LEU A 68 11.96 1.08 -13.35
C LEU A 68 11.76 2.48 -12.74
N VAL A 69 12.57 3.47 -13.15
CA VAL A 69 12.42 4.86 -12.69
C VAL A 69 11.04 5.42 -13.06
N VAL A 70 10.58 5.16 -14.28
CA VAL A 70 9.25 5.58 -14.75
C VAL A 70 8.14 4.96 -13.89
N SER A 71 8.26 3.68 -13.51
CA SER A 71 7.30 3.03 -12.61
C SER A 71 7.24 3.63 -11.19
N TYR A 72 8.31 4.29 -10.75
CA TYR A 72 8.34 4.96 -9.45
C TYR A 72 7.80 6.40 -9.52
N ALA A 73 8.05 7.09 -10.64
CA ALA A 73 7.67 8.48 -10.86
C ALA A 73 6.18 8.64 -11.16
N ILE A 74 5.56 7.69 -11.85
CA ILE A 74 4.14 7.73 -12.17
C ILE A 74 3.33 7.40 -10.92
N THR A 75 2.55 8.36 -10.43
CA THR A 75 1.68 8.15 -9.26
C THR A 75 0.33 7.62 -9.73
N PRO A 76 -0.08 6.41 -9.29
CA PRO A 76 -1.41 5.89 -9.62
C PRO A 76 -2.50 6.69 -8.91
N SER A 77 -3.47 7.19 -9.67
CA SER A 77 -4.62 7.94 -9.15
C SER A 77 -5.89 7.10 -9.23
N PRO A 78 -6.65 6.95 -8.13
CA PRO A 78 -7.93 6.26 -8.17
C PRO A 78 -8.97 7.03 -9.00
N PRO A 79 -9.93 6.34 -9.65
CA PRO A 79 -10.97 6.98 -10.44
C PRO A 79 -11.95 7.76 -9.55
N ALA A 80 -12.20 9.03 -9.90
CA ALA A 80 -13.05 9.93 -9.11
C ALA A 80 -14.49 9.41 -8.92
N SER A 81 -15.01 8.63 -9.86
CA SER A 81 -16.34 8.03 -9.79
C SER A 81 -16.55 7.13 -8.58
N ARG A 82 -15.49 6.49 -8.06
CA ARG A 82 -15.56 5.61 -6.88
C ARG A 82 -15.53 6.38 -5.55
N LEU A 83 -15.21 7.68 -5.60
CA LEU A 83 -15.06 8.55 -4.43
C LEU A 83 -16.27 9.47 -4.22
N LEU A 84 -17.19 9.53 -5.19
CA LEU A 84 -18.39 10.37 -5.11
C LEU A 84 -19.32 9.90 -3.98
N GLY A 85 -19.74 10.83 -3.12
CA GLY A 85 -20.66 10.58 -2.01
C GLY A 85 -20.04 9.91 -0.79
N LYS A 86 -18.71 9.71 -0.76
CA LYS A 86 -18.00 9.18 0.41
C LYS A 86 -17.54 10.31 1.34
N SER A 87 -17.35 9.99 2.63
CA SER A 87 -16.80 10.94 3.60
C SER A 87 -15.36 11.34 3.23
N PRO A 88 -14.91 12.57 3.55
CA PRO A 88 -13.53 13.00 3.30
C PRO A 88 -12.49 12.06 3.93
N GLU A 89 -12.77 11.52 5.11
CA GLU A 89 -11.91 10.55 5.77
C GLU A 89 -11.81 9.24 5.00
N TYR A 90 -12.92 8.69 4.52
CA TYR A 90 -12.91 7.50 3.68
C TYR A 90 -12.08 7.72 2.41
N VAL A 91 -12.25 8.87 1.75
CA VAL A 91 -11.52 9.21 0.53
C VAL A 91 -10.02 9.28 0.76
N ALA A 92 -9.58 9.88 1.88
CA ALA A 92 -8.17 9.95 2.25
C ALA A 92 -7.56 8.54 2.42
N TYR A 93 -8.17 7.72 3.28
CA TYR A 93 -7.69 6.36 3.53
C TYR A 93 -7.72 5.49 2.28
N TYR A 94 -8.82 5.52 1.52
CA TYR A 94 -8.95 4.78 0.27
C TYR A 94 -7.83 5.15 -0.71
N THR A 95 -7.57 6.45 -0.89
CA THR A 95 -6.57 6.94 -1.84
C THR A 95 -5.17 6.51 -1.43
N ASP A 96 -4.85 6.53 -0.14
CA ASP A 96 -3.54 6.12 0.36
C ASP A 96 -3.31 4.61 0.17
N PHE A 97 -4.30 3.78 0.53
CA PHE A 97 -4.21 2.33 0.32
C PHE A 97 -4.14 1.96 -1.17
N TYR A 98 -4.90 2.65 -2.01
CA TYR A 98 -4.89 2.44 -3.46
C TYR A 98 -3.50 2.76 -4.03
N ARG A 99 -2.96 3.94 -3.70
CA ARG A 99 -1.64 4.39 -4.15
C ARG A 99 -0.55 3.45 -3.72
N ALA A 100 -0.54 3.07 -2.44
CA ALA A 100 0.45 2.15 -1.89
C ALA A 100 0.44 0.79 -2.62
N LYS A 101 -0.76 0.23 -2.84
CA LYS A 101 -0.88 -1.08 -3.49
C LYS A 101 -0.54 -1.02 -4.97
N ALA A 102 -1.06 -0.04 -5.70
CA ALA A 102 -0.79 0.14 -7.11
C ALA A 102 0.70 0.37 -7.34
N LYS A 103 1.35 1.29 -6.61
CA LYS A 103 2.79 1.55 -6.73
C LYS A 103 3.63 0.30 -6.48
N ASN A 104 3.30 -0.49 -5.47
CA ASN A 104 3.99 -1.75 -5.19
C ASN A 104 3.88 -2.74 -6.38
N ILE A 105 2.69 -2.87 -6.97
CA ILE A 105 2.51 -3.73 -8.15
C ILE A 105 3.34 -3.21 -9.33
N GLN A 106 3.33 -1.90 -9.59
CA GLN A 106 4.09 -1.29 -10.68
C GLN A 106 5.60 -1.54 -10.53
N THR A 107 6.16 -1.22 -9.37
CA THR A 107 7.60 -1.35 -9.13
C THR A 107 8.05 -2.80 -9.05
N SER A 108 7.28 -3.68 -8.40
CA SER A 108 7.61 -5.11 -8.30
C SER A 108 7.62 -5.79 -9.67
N ARG A 109 6.63 -5.46 -10.53
CA ARG A 109 6.57 -6.01 -11.90
C ARG A 109 7.69 -5.46 -12.78
N ALA A 110 7.98 -4.16 -12.70
CA ALA A 110 9.09 -3.56 -13.42
C ALA A 110 10.46 -4.10 -12.97
N LEU A 111 10.66 -4.31 -11.67
CA LEU A 111 11.85 -4.96 -11.11
C LEU A 111 12.05 -6.36 -11.68
N MET A 112 10.97 -7.16 -11.69
CA MET A 112 11.00 -8.52 -12.24
C MET A 112 11.34 -8.51 -13.74
N GLY A 113 10.77 -7.58 -14.51
CA GLY A 113 11.10 -7.39 -15.92
C GLY A 113 12.57 -7.06 -16.13
N CYS A 114 13.11 -6.11 -15.37
CA CYS A 114 14.52 -5.73 -15.45
C CYS A 114 15.45 -6.90 -15.10
N GLY A 115 15.12 -7.67 -14.07
CA GLY A 115 15.88 -8.86 -13.66
C GLY A 115 15.92 -9.94 -14.74
N VAL A 116 14.79 -10.19 -15.41
CA VAL A 116 14.72 -11.14 -16.54
C VAL A 116 15.63 -10.71 -17.68
N THR A 117 15.63 -9.42 -18.05
CA THR A 117 16.49 -8.90 -19.10
C THR A 117 17.97 -9.09 -18.76
N VAL A 118 18.38 -8.76 -17.54
CA VAL A 118 19.77 -8.97 -17.08
C VAL A 118 20.16 -10.44 -17.15
N ALA A 119 19.28 -11.34 -16.70
CA ALA A 119 19.55 -12.79 -16.76
C ALA A 119 19.73 -13.29 -18.20
N VAL A 120 18.90 -12.83 -19.14
CA VAL A 120 19.01 -13.19 -20.57
C VAL A 120 20.33 -12.68 -21.16
N TYR A 121 20.71 -11.44 -20.86
CA TYR A 121 22.00 -10.88 -21.30
C TYR A 121 23.17 -11.73 -20.81
N ILE A 122 23.21 -12.05 -19.51
CA ILE A 122 24.29 -12.87 -18.92
C ILE A 122 24.33 -14.25 -19.58
N ALA A 123 23.18 -14.92 -19.75
CA ALA A 123 23.10 -16.23 -20.38
C ALA A 123 23.61 -16.20 -21.83
N SER A 124 23.22 -15.18 -22.61
CA SER A 124 23.69 -15.01 -24.00
C SER A 124 25.20 -14.77 -24.06
N TYR A 125 25.77 -14.04 -23.11
CA TYR A 125 27.19 -13.77 -23.04
C TYR A 125 27.99 -15.03 -22.70
N ILE A 126 27.49 -15.84 -21.75
CA ILE A 126 28.10 -17.14 -21.39
C ILE A 126 28.05 -18.09 -22.58
N TRP A 127 26.93 -18.17 -23.30
CA TRP A 127 26.81 -18.99 -24.51
C TRP A 127 27.85 -18.57 -25.55
N LEU A 128 27.94 -17.27 -25.87
CA LEU A 128 28.89 -16.77 -26.86
C LEU A 128 30.35 -17.04 -26.46
N LEU A 129 30.69 -16.89 -25.19
CA LEU A 129 32.02 -17.21 -24.67
C LEU A 129 32.34 -18.71 -24.78
N TRP A 130 31.35 -19.58 -24.57
CA TRP A 130 31.50 -21.02 -24.74
C TRP A 130 31.75 -21.41 -26.19
N GLU A 131 30.98 -20.83 -27.13
CA GLU A 131 31.13 -21.09 -28.57
C GLU A 131 32.48 -20.57 -29.11
N THR A 132 32.89 -19.36 -28.71
CA THR A 132 34.16 -18.76 -29.17
C THR A 132 35.39 -19.39 -28.52
N GLY A 133 35.28 -19.87 -27.27
CA GLY A 133 36.35 -20.63 -26.61
C GLY A 133 36.59 -22.02 -27.22
N GLY A 134 35.61 -22.59 -27.93
CA GLY A 134 35.76 -23.83 -28.70
C GLY A 134 36.33 -23.64 -30.11
N LEU A 135 36.49 -22.39 -30.58
CA LEU A 135 37.04 -22.06 -31.91
C LEU A 135 38.54 -21.71 -31.88
N SER A 136 39.16 -21.70 -30.68
CA SER A 136 40.58 -21.42 -30.46
C SER A 136 41.45 -22.67 -30.23
N ASP A 137 40.86 -23.87 -30.29
CA ASP A 137 41.54 -25.18 -30.33
C ASP A 137 41.40 -25.80 -31.73
#